data_AF-A0A914QAA4-F1
#
_entry.id   AF-A0A914QAA4-F1
#
_cell.length_a   1.000
_cell.length_b   1.000
_cell.length_c   1.000
_cell.angle_alpha   90.00
_cell.angle_beta   90.00
_cell.angle_gamma   90.00
#
_symmetry.space_group_name_H-M   'P 1'
#
loop_
_entity.id
_entity.type
_entity.pdbx_description
1 polymer ?
#
loop_
_entity_poly.entity_id
_entity_poly.type
_entity_poly.pdbx_seq_one_letter_code
_entity_poly.pdbx_strand_id
1 'polypeptide(L)'
;MRHSSKWPGKGKKLSDAISLNEKVSLCAVIGSGGHTGEMSILLSQLNSDLFSPRHYIIAETDKMGIDKIMEVEKGLYSKQKNRSMKAEETFTVTKIPRSREVGQSYFSSIFTTLWAIINSVIAVWKIKPDIVLCNGPGTCIPICLIAYFFDLIRLRNTRIIFVESVCRVKSLSLSGKILYTFRIADIFLVQWEDLVKIYPRADYIGILN
;
A
#
# COMPACT_ATOMS: atom_id res chain seq x y z
N MET A 1 -14.96 -11.68 -19.32
CA MET A 1 -15.52 -10.32 -19.54
C MET A 1 -16.31 -9.92 -18.30
N ARG A 2 -16.16 -8.67 -17.82
CA ARG A 2 -16.58 -8.11 -16.50
C ARG A 2 -15.46 -8.30 -15.46
N HIS A 3 -14.75 -7.28 -14.98
CA HIS A 3 -15.18 -5.98 -14.49
C HIS A 3 -14.43 -4.80 -15.12
N SER A 4 -15.18 -3.84 -15.66
CA SER A 4 -14.70 -2.49 -15.94
C SER A 4 -14.68 -1.73 -14.59
N SER A 5 -13.54 -1.71 -13.91
CA SER A 5 -13.32 -0.89 -12.70
C SER A 5 -13.08 0.57 -13.11
N LYS A 6 -14.16 1.29 -13.38
CA LYS A 6 -14.11 2.74 -13.64
C LYS A 6 -13.39 3.45 -12.48
N TRP A 7 -12.40 4.28 -12.83
CA TRP A 7 -11.56 5.12 -11.96
C TRP A 7 -12.22 6.49 -11.76
N PRO A 8 -12.42 6.99 -10.53
CA PRO A 8 -13.10 8.26 -10.31
C PRO A 8 -12.13 9.44 -10.31
N GLY A 9 -11.45 9.65 -11.44
CA GLY A 9 -11.07 10.98 -11.90
C GLY A 9 -11.77 11.08 -13.24
N LYS A 10 -12.75 11.97 -13.39
CA LYS A 10 -13.56 12.07 -14.61
C LYS A 10 -12.68 11.92 -15.88
N GLY A 11 -12.70 10.73 -16.49
CA GLY A 11 -12.28 10.51 -17.87
C GLY A 11 -11.07 9.60 -18.16
N LYS A 12 -10.16 9.26 -17.24
CA LYS A 12 -8.96 8.46 -17.58
C LYS A 12 -8.85 7.16 -16.78
N LYS A 13 -8.63 6.03 -17.46
CA LYS A 13 -8.30 4.74 -16.85
C LYS A 13 -6.82 4.72 -16.44
N LEU A 14 -6.43 3.91 -15.45
CA LEU A 14 -5.01 3.65 -15.15
C LEU A 14 -4.27 3.11 -16.39
N SER A 15 -4.93 2.30 -17.22
CA SER A 15 -4.40 1.88 -18.53
C SER A 15 -4.09 3.07 -19.44
N ASP A 16 -4.82 4.17 -19.31
CA ASP A 16 -4.68 5.36 -20.14
C ASP A 16 -3.55 6.26 -19.60
N ALA A 17 -3.37 6.37 -18.28
CA ALA A 17 -2.20 7.03 -17.70
C ALA A 17 -0.91 6.25 -18.02
N ILE A 18 -0.96 4.92 -17.92
CA ILE A 18 0.14 4.03 -18.30
C ILE A 18 0.44 4.14 -19.80
N SER A 19 -0.59 4.20 -20.65
CA SER A 19 -0.40 4.35 -22.11
C SER A 19 0.06 5.75 -22.52
N LEU A 20 -0.30 6.79 -21.75
CA LEU A 20 0.18 8.16 -21.91
C LEU A 20 1.56 8.41 -21.26
N ASN A 21 2.13 7.38 -20.61
CA ASN A 21 3.39 7.46 -19.88
C ASN A 21 3.38 8.57 -18.79
N GLU A 22 2.21 8.84 -18.21
CA GLU A 22 2.03 9.78 -17.11
C GLU A 22 2.51 9.14 -15.80
N LYS A 23 3.31 9.89 -15.02
CA LYS A 23 3.81 9.43 -13.73
C LYS A 23 2.67 9.34 -12.70
N VAL A 24 2.67 8.26 -11.93
CA VAL A 24 1.68 7.96 -10.88
C VAL A 24 2.37 7.95 -9.52
N SER A 25 1.87 8.75 -8.57
CA SER A 25 2.39 8.78 -7.20
C SER A 25 1.95 7.53 -6.43
N LEU A 26 2.92 6.79 -5.91
CA LEU A 26 2.70 5.56 -5.16
C LEU A 26 3.01 5.79 -3.69
N CYS A 27 2.08 5.45 -2.80
CA CYS A 27 2.33 5.33 -1.37
C CYS A 27 2.31 3.85 -0.95
N ALA A 28 3.45 3.33 -0.50
CA ALA A 28 3.57 1.96 -0.02
C ALA A 28 3.66 1.94 1.51
N VAL A 29 2.75 1.21 2.16
CA VAL A 29 2.80 0.96 3.60
C VAL A 29 3.67 -0.26 3.87
N ILE A 30 4.78 -0.04 4.56
CA ILE A 30 5.77 -1.06 4.87
C ILE A 30 5.45 -1.63 6.25
N GLY A 31 5.03 -2.90 6.26
CA GLY A 31 4.88 -3.67 7.48
C GLY A 31 6.22 -4.05 8.11
N SER A 32 6.14 -4.67 9.29
CA SER A 32 7.31 -5.22 10.00
C SER A 32 7.47 -6.72 9.82
N GLY A 33 8.71 -7.20 9.87
CA GLY A 33 9.06 -8.62 9.77
C GLY A 33 8.83 -9.20 8.37
N GLY A 34 8.10 -10.30 8.29
CA GLY A 34 7.80 -11.00 7.01
C GLY A 34 7.08 -10.10 6.00
N HIS A 35 6.19 -9.23 6.46
CA HIS A 35 5.48 -8.27 5.61
C HIS A 35 6.42 -7.27 4.93
N THR A 36 7.52 -6.89 5.58
CA THR A 36 8.56 -6.05 4.98
C THR A 36 9.19 -6.76 3.78
N GLY A 37 9.47 -8.05 3.92
CA GLY A 37 10.07 -8.87 2.85
C GLY A 37 9.15 -8.98 1.64
N GLU A 38 7.89 -9.37 1.86
CA GLU A 38 6.86 -9.45 0.79
C GLU A 38 6.75 -8.12 0.02
N MET A 39 6.68 -7.01 0.76
CA MET A 39 6.54 -5.70 0.16
C MET A 39 7.82 -5.28 -0.60
N SER A 40 9.01 -5.62 -0.08
CA SER A 40 10.27 -5.31 -0.76
C SER A 40 10.41 -6.03 -2.10
N ILE A 41 10.02 -7.32 -2.14
CA ILE A 41 9.99 -8.11 -3.39
C ILE A 41 9.07 -7.44 -4.40
N LEU A 42 7.84 -7.13 -4.00
CA LEU A 42 6.84 -6.48 -4.87
C LEU A 42 7.34 -5.12 -5.40
N LEU A 43 7.91 -4.29 -4.52
CA LEU A 43 8.42 -2.97 -4.89
C LEU A 43 9.63 -3.04 -5.83
N SER A 44 10.50 -4.04 -5.67
CA SER A 44 11.71 -4.22 -6.52
C SER A 44 11.40 -4.54 -7.99
N GLN A 45 10.18 -4.99 -8.26
CA GLN A 45 9.65 -5.33 -9.58
C GLN A 45 8.84 -4.18 -10.21
N LEU A 46 8.61 -3.08 -9.48
CA LEU A 46 7.88 -1.94 -10.02
C LEU A 46 8.65 -1.21 -11.12
N ASN A 47 7.90 -0.68 -12.09
CA ASN A 47 8.44 0.25 -13.07
C ASN A 47 8.62 1.63 -12.41
N SER A 48 9.86 1.96 -12.04
CA SER A 48 10.21 3.20 -11.33
C SER A 48 10.05 4.48 -12.16
N ASP A 49 9.99 4.37 -13.49
CA ASP A 49 9.72 5.51 -14.38
C ASP A 49 8.24 5.89 -14.39
N LEU A 50 7.35 4.91 -14.21
CA LEU A 50 5.90 5.11 -14.16
C LEU A 50 5.43 5.45 -12.74
N PHE A 51 5.89 4.73 -11.73
CA PHE A 51 5.48 4.95 -10.34
C PHE A 51 6.44 5.92 -9.66
N SER A 52 6.24 7.22 -9.81
CA SER A 52 7.08 8.27 -9.25
C SER A 52 6.26 9.54 -8.98
N PRO A 53 6.43 10.22 -7.83
CA PRO A 53 7.28 9.85 -6.70
C PRO A 53 6.74 8.64 -5.90
N ARG A 54 7.63 8.00 -5.14
CA ARG A 54 7.30 6.86 -4.26
C ARG A 54 7.39 7.28 -2.80
N HIS A 55 6.35 7.01 -2.03
CA HIS A 55 6.24 7.42 -0.64
C HIS A 55 6.12 6.20 0.25
N TYR A 56 7.13 5.94 1.06
CA TYR A 56 7.15 4.80 1.96
C TYR A 56 6.69 5.21 3.35
N ILE A 57 5.63 4.59 3.84
CA ILE A 57 5.14 4.77 5.20
C ILE A 57 5.60 3.58 6.02
N ILE A 58 6.39 3.83 7.06
CA ILE A 58 6.98 2.80 7.91
C ILE A 58 6.55 3.03 9.36
N ALA A 59 6.34 1.93 10.08
CA ALA A 59 6.22 1.98 11.54
C ALA A 59 7.50 2.52 12.20
N GLU A 60 7.39 3.42 13.18
CA GLU A 60 8.55 3.98 13.91
C GLU A 60 9.47 2.93 14.53
N THR A 61 8.89 1.82 14.97
CA THR A 61 9.59 0.71 15.64
C THR A 61 10.22 -0.29 14.66
N ASP A 62 10.03 -0.11 13.34
CA ASP A 62 10.57 -1.00 12.32
C ASP A 62 11.89 -0.47 11.75
N LYS A 63 12.99 -0.85 12.40
CA LYS A 63 14.35 -0.49 11.96
C LYS A 63 14.73 -1.17 10.64
N MET A 64 14.28 -2.41 10.41
CA MET A 64 14.64 -3.20 9.24
C MET A 64 13.94 -2.72 7.96
N GLY A 65 12.75 -2.13 8.10
CA GLY A 65 12.02 -1.56 6.97
C GLY A 65 12.82 -0.54 6.17
N ILE A 66 13.55 0.34 6.85
CA ILE A 66 14.32 1.43 6.20
C ILE A 66 15.43 0.86 5.33
N ASP A 67 16.23 -0.07 5.87
CA ASP A 67 17.38 -0.63 5.16
C ASP A 67 16.94 -1.37 3.88
N LYS A 68 15.84 -2.12 3.95
CA LYS A 68 15.24 -2.81 2.80
C LYS A 68 14.72 -1.85 1.73
N ILE A 69 14.06 -0.76 2.12
CA ILE A 69 13.58 0.24 1.16
C ILE A 69 14.75 0.92 0.46
N MET A 70 15.82 1.22 1.20
CA MET A 70 17.03 1.80 0.62
C MET A 70 17.68 0.83 -0.37
N GLU A 71 17.68 -0.47 -0.09
CA GLU A 71 18.14 -1.51 -1.02
C GLU A 71 17.26 -1.58 -2.28
N VAL A 72 15.93 -1.56 -2.11
CA VAL A 72 14.97 -1.53 -3.22
C VAL A 72 15.19 -0.30 -4.10
N GLU A 73 15.28 0.90 -3.53
CA GLU A 73 15.47 2.14 -4.30
C GLU A 73 16.83 2.18 -4.99
N LYS A 74 17.91 1.64 -4.39
CA LYS A 74 19.19 1.45 -5.09
C LYS A 74 19.04 0.52 -6.31
N GLY A 75 18.29 -0.56 -6.15
CA GLY A 75 17.95 -1.48 -7.24
C GLY A 75 17.14 -0.81 -8.35
N LEU A 76 16.14 -0.01 -7.99
CA LEU A 76 15.29 0.71 -8.95
C LEU A 76 16.06 1.82 -9.67
N TYR A 77 16.93 2.54 -8.97
CA TYR A 77 17.78 3.59 -9.56
C TYR A 77 18.74 3.02 -10.60
N SER A 78 19.32 1.84 -10.35
CA SER A 78 20.22 1.20 -11.32
C SER A 78 19.50 0.74 -12.60
N LYS A 79 18.21 0.39 -12.50
CA LYS A 79 17.34 0.01 -13.63
C LYS A 79 16.79 1.22 -14.40
N GLN A 80 16.90 2.43 -13.86
CA GLN A 80 16.28 3.62 -14.44
C GLN A 80 17.01 4.09 -15.69
N LYS A 81 16.27 4.31 -16.79
CA LYS A 81 16.86 4.72 -18.08
C LYS A 81 17.32 6.18 -18.10
N ASN A 82 16.63 7.05 -17.36
CA ASN A 82 16.92 8.49 -17.28
C ASN A 82 17.57 8.85 -15.93
N ARG A 83 18.90 8.94 -15.91
CA ARG A 83 19.73 9.22 -14.71
C ARG A 83 19.72 10.70 -14.26
N SER A 84 18.72 11.48 -14.64
CA SER A 84 18.74 12.94 -14.47
C SER A 84 18.03 13.44 -13.21
N MET A 85 17.22 12.61 -12.52
CA MET A 85 16.51 13.01 -11.30
C MET A 85 17.33 12.78 -10.04
N LYS A 86 17.28 13.73 -9.11
CA LYS A 86 17.85 13.57 -7.76
C LYS A 86 17.04 12.54 -6.97
N ALA A 87 17.70 11.73 -6.12
CA ALA A 87 17.04 10.70 -5.32
C ALA A 87 15.87 11.24 -4.45
N GLU A 88 16.02 12.45 -3.90
CA GLU A 88 14.99 13.13 -3.09
C GLU A 88 13.72 13.51 -3.89
N GLU A 89 13.82 13.61 -5.21
CA GLU A 89 12.67 13.85 -6.09
C GLU A 89 11.96 12.55 -6.47
N THR A 90 12.59 11.40 -6.21
CA THR A 90 12.10 10.10 -6.66
C THR A 90 11.37 9.32 -5.57
N PHE A 91 11.81 9.45 -4.31
CA PHE A 91 11.13 8.82 -3.18
C PHE A 91 11.25 9.60 -1.87
N THR A 92 10.35 9.31 -0.94
CA THR A 92 10.38 9.82 0.44
C THR A 92 10.03 8.71 1.43
N VAL A 93 10.52 8.84 2.67
CA VAL A 93 10.20 7.92 3.77
C VAL A 93 9.55 8.72 4.90
N THR A 94 8.35 8.31 5.31
CA THR A 94 7.60 8.89 6.43
C THR A 94 7.40 7.82 7.51
N LYS A 95 7.73 8.16 8.76
CA LYS A 95 7.49 7.27 9.90
C LYS A 95 6.16 7.63 10.57
N ILE A 96 5.40 6.61 10.95
CA ILE A 96 4.18 6.75 11.75
C ILE A 96 4.20 5.78 12.93
N PRO A 97 3.52 6.10 14.05
CA PRO A 97 3.41 5.19 15.17
C PRO A 97 2.64 3.93 14.76
N ARG A 98 2.99 2.77 15.34
CA ARG A 98 2.22 1.53 15.11
C ARG A 98 0.83 1.64 15.72
N SER A 99 -0.16 1.12 15.02
CA SER A 99 -1.53 1.02 15.52
C SER A 99 -1.63 0.06 16.72
N ARG A 100 -0.85 -1.03 16.69
CA ARG A 100 -0.76 -1.98 17.80
C ARG A 100 0.64 -2.57 17.89
N GLU A 101 1.19 -2.56 19.09
CA GLU A 101 2.46 -3.21 19.41
C GLU A 101 2.28 -4.73 19.60
N VAL A 102 3.35 -5.49 19.35
CA VAL A 102 3.31 -6.95 19.52
C VAL A 102 3.10 -7.26 21.01
N GLY A 103 2.09 -8.07 21.33
CA GLY A 103 1.69 -8.38 22.70
C GLY A 103 0.78 -7.33 23.38
N GLN A 104 0.47 -6.22 22.71
CA GLN A 104 -0.45 -5.22 23.25
C GLN A 104 -1.89 -5.74 23.27
N SER A 105 -2.60 -5.49 24.37
CA SER A 105 -4.02 -5.85 24.52
C SER A 105 -4.91 -5.12 23.53
N TYR A 106 -6.01 -5.75 23.09
CA TYR A 106 -6.94 -5.12 22.16
C TYR A 106 -7.53 -3.82 22.68
N PHE A 107 -7.81 -3.72 23.99
CA PHE A 107 -8.35 -2.50 24.58
C PHE A 107 -7.35 -1.33 24.54
N SER A 108 -6.12 -1.55 25.02
CA SER A 108 -5.08 -0.50 24.96
C SER A 108 -4.72 -0.12 23.51
N SER A 109 -4.88 -1.06 22.57
CA SER A 109 -4.61 -0.82 21.15
C SER A 109 -5.56 0.19 20.51
N ILE A 110 -6.73 0.46 21.12
CA ILE A 110 -7.65 1.49 20.65
C ILE A 110 -6.96 2.86 20.68
N PHE A 111 -6.29 3.20 21.78
CA PHE A 111 -5.63 4.49 21.94
C PHE A 111 -4.43 4.67 20.99
N THR A 112 -3.59 3.64 20.84
CA THR A 112 -2.47 3.67 19.88
C THR A 112 -2.95 3.70 18.44
N THR A 113 -4.08 3.05 18.13
CA THR A 113 -4.71 3.13 16.81
C THR A 113 -5.25 4.52 16.52
N LEU A 114 -5.92 5.18 17.48
CA LEU A 114 -6.37 6.57 17.34
C LEU A 114 -5.20 7.53 17.10
N TRP A 115 -4.10 7.33 17.83
CA TRP A 115 -2.88 8.11 17.61
C TRP A 115 -2.27 7.89 16.21
N ALA A 116 -2.28 6.64 15.73
CA ALA A 116 -1.86 6.31 14.37
C ALA A 116 -2.79 6.93 13.30
N ILE A 117 -4.09 7.04 13.57
CA ILE A 117 -5.06 7.70 12.67
C ILE A 117 -4.74 9.18 12.52
N ILE A 118 -4.46 9.91 13.60
CA ILE A 118 -4.10 11.34 13.53
C ILE A 118 -2.85 11.54 12.67
N ASN A 119 -1.81 10.73 12.91
CA ASN A 119 -0.59 10.78 12.11
C ASN A 119 -0.84 10.38 10.64
N SER A 120 -1.74 9.44 10.40
CA SER A 120 -2.15 9.02 9.05
C SER A 120 -2.87 10.12 8.28
N VAL A 121 -3.71 10.93 8.95
CA VAL A 121 -4.33 12.13 8.36
C VAL A 121 -3.26 13.07 7.83
N ILE A 122 -2.26 13.39 8.66
CA ILE A 122 -1.17 14.30 8.30
C ILE A 122 -0.34 13.72 7.14
N ALA A 123 0.02 12.44 7.22
CA ALA A 123 0.84 11.76 6.23
C ALA A 123 0.14 11.72 4.86
N VAL A 124 -1.08 11.18 4.80
CA VAL A 124 -1.85 11.11 3.55
C VAL A 124 -2.09 12.52 3.02
N TRP A 125 -2.47 13.48 3.87
CA TRP A 125 -2.71 14.87 3.44
C TRP A 125 -1.49 15.50 2.77
N LYS A 126 -0.28 15.26 3.29
CA LYS A 126 0.96 15.76 2.68
C LYS A 126 1.33 15.01 1.39
N ILE A 127 1.25 13.68 1.41
CA ILE A 127 1.75 12.81 0.32
C ILE A 127 0.89 12.91 -0.95
N LYS A 128 -0.45 13.03 -0.81
CA LYS A 128 -1.38 13.05 -1.97
C LYS A 128 -1.15 11.88 -2.95
N PRO A 129 -1.22 10.63 -2.47
CA PRO A 129 -0.93 9.49 -3.35
C PRO A 129 -2.07 9.22 -4.32
N ASP A 130 -1.73 8.83 -5.54
CA ASP A 130 -2.69 8.29 -6.50
C ASP A 130 -3.02 6.83 -6.17
N ILE A 131 -2.02 6.08 -5.69
CA ILE A 131 -2.15 4.68 -5.29
C ILE A 131 -1.62 4.49 -3.87
N VAL A 132 -2.39 3.80 -3.03
CA VAL A 132 -1.94 3.24 -1.77
C VAL A 132 -1.76 1.73 -1.95
N LEU A 133 -0.54 1.24 -1.79
CA LEU A 133 -0.20 -0.17 -1.80
C LEU A 133 0.09 -0.60 -0.36
N CYS A 134 -0.57 -1.65 0.11
CA CYS A 134 -0.36 -2.14 1.46
C CYS A 134 -0.56 -3.64 1.57
N ASN A 135 0.05 -4.24 2.60
CA ASN A 135 -0.22 -5.62 2.99
C ASN A 135 -0.76 -5.69 4.42
N GLY A 136 -0.78 -6.89 5.01
CA GLY A 136 -1.49 -7.21 6.27
C GLY A 136 -1.13 -6.54 7.62
N PRO A 137 -0.04 -5.75 7.87
CA PRO A 137 0.18 -5.13 9.18
C PRO A 137 -0.98 -4.22 9.63
N GLY A 138 -1.28 -4.17 10.93
CA GLY A 138 -2.33 -3.28 11.46
C GLY A 138 -2.11 -1.80 11.13
N THR A 139 -0.87 -1.37 10.91
CA THR A 139 -0.48 -0.02 10.50
C THR A 139 -1.07 0.39 9.13
N CYS A 140 -1.47 -0.55 8.26
CA CYS A 140 -2.10 -0.20 6.98
C CYS A 140 -3.53 0.32 7.14
N ILE A 141 -4.23 -0.08 8.21
CA ILE A 141 -5.64 0.25 8.40
C ILE A 141 -5.87 1.76 8.52
N PRO A 142 -5.16 2.50 9.40
CA PRO A 142 -5.29 3.96 9.45
C PRO A 142 -5.03 4.65 8.10
N ILE A 143 -3.98 4.27 7.38
CA ILE A 143 -3.63 4.88 6.09
C ILE A 143 -4.74 4.63 5.05
N CYS A 144 -5.22 3.40 4.94
CA CYS A 144 -6.28 3.04 4.00
C CYS A 144 -7.61 3.74 4.36
N LEU A 145 -7.95 3.81 5.65
CA LEU A 145 -9.16 4.49 6.10
C LEU A 145 -9.15 5.97 5.76
N ILE A 146 -8.01 6.66 5.96
CA ILE A 146 -7.88 8.08 5.64
C ILE A 146 -7.89 8.31 4.12
N ALA A 147 -7.18 7.47 3.34
CA ALA A 147 -7.21 7.55 1.89
C ALA A 147 -8.62 7.37 1.34
N TYR A 148 -9.34 6.35 1.82
CA TYR A 148 -10.73 6.08 1.48
C TYR A 148 -11.66 7.22 1.90
N PHE A 149 -11.46 7.78 3.11
CA PHE A 149 -12.25 8.91 3.57
C PHE A 149 -12.09 10.12 2.64
N PHE A 150 -10.86 10.47 2.26
CA PHE A 150 -10.60 11.58 1.32
C PHE A 150 -11.17 11.34 -0.07
N ASP A 151 -11.21 10.08 -0.53
CA ASP A 151 -11.88 9.70 -1.77
C ASP A 151 -13.41 9.84 -1.66
N LEU A 152 -14.00 9.37 -0.55
CA LEU A 152 -15.44 9.44 -0.30
C LEU A 152 -15.98 10.88 -0.32
N ILE A 153 -15.24 11.82 0.28
CA ILE A 153 -15.60 13.26 0.27
C ILE A 153 -15.13 13.99 -1.01
N ARG A 154 -14.66 13.25 -2.03
CA ARG A 154 -14.19 13.75 -3.33
C ARG A 154 -13.08 14.79 -3.25
N LEU A 155 -12.30 14.77 -2.16
CA LEU A 155 -11.11 15.63 -2.05
C LEU A 155 -9.94 15.06 -2.85
N ARG A 156 -9.87 13.74 -2.98
CA ARG A 156 -8.80 13.02 -3.69
C ARG A 156 -9.39 11.85 -4.45
N ASN A 157 -8.61 11.30 -5.35
CA ASN A 157 -8.95 10.08 -6.06
C ASN A 157 -7.79 9.11 -5.88
N THR A 158 -7.78 8.49 -4.71
CA THR A 158 -6.71 7.59 -4.28
C THR A 158 -7.22 6.17 -4.33
N ARG A 159 -6.45 5.29 -4.95
CA ARG A 159 -6.83 3.90 -5.14
C ARG A 159 -6.06 2.97 -4.23
N ILE A 160 -6.77 2.09 -3.57
CA ILE A 160 -6.22 1.25 -2.50
C ILE A 160 -6.07 -0.17 -3.05
N ILE A 161 -4.82 -0.61 -3.13
CA ILE A 161 -4.42 -1.97 -3.49
C ILE A 161 -3.95 -2.67 -2.22
N PHE A 162 -4.69 -3.69 -1.83
CA PHE A 162 -4.33 -4.55 -0.70
C PHE A 162 -3.80 -5.88 -1.20
N VAL A 163 -2.62 -6.28 -0.74
CA VAL A 163 -2.01 -7.59 -1.01
C VAL A 163 -2.02 -8.40 0.28
N GLU A 164 -2.78 -9.49 0.31
CA GLU A 164 -2.80 -10.38 1.46
C GLU A 164 -1.47 -11.16 1.57
N SER A 165 -1.04 -11.39 2.80
CA SER A 165 0.22 -12.06 3.08
C SER A 165 0.20 -13.53 2.67
N VAL A 166 1.37 -14.04 2.25
CA VAL A 166 1.57 -15.44 1.86
C VAL A 166 1.26 -16.40 3.00
N CYS A 167 1.39 -15.95 4.25
CA CYS A 167 1.07 -16.76 5.44
C CYS A 167 -0.44 -17.05 5.59
N ARG A 168 -1.30 -16.37 4.82
CA ARG A 168 -2.77 -16.50 4.93
C ARG A 168 -3.30 -17.47 3.89
N VAL A 169 -3.18 -18.76 4.16
CA VAL A 169 -3.63 -19.82 3.24
C VAL A 169 -5.14 -20.03 3.28
N LYS A 170 -5.71 -20.14 4.49
CA LYS A 170 -7.11 -20.56 4.70
C LYS A 170 -8.08 -19.40 5.00
N SER A 171 -7.58 -18.27 5.48
CA SER A 171 -8.42 -17.12 5.85
C SER A 171 -7.65 -15.80 5.82
N LEU A 172 -8.35 -14.71 5.49
CA LEU A 172 -7.79 -13.36 5.48
C LEU A 172 -7.27 -12.93 6.86
N SER A 173 -6.27 -12.06 6.86
CA SER A 173 -5.80 -11.34 8.05
C SER A 173 -6.93 -10.50 8.66
N LEU A 174 -6.80 -10.06 9.92
CA LEU A 174 -7.79 -9.14 10.50
C LEU A 174 -7.88 -7.86 9.66
N SER A 175 -6.73 -7.32 9.26
CA SER A 175 -6.64 -6.17 8.37
C SER A 175 -7.33 -6.45 7.03
N GLY A 176 -7.04 -7.59 6.41
CA GLY A 176 -7.66 -8.03 5.16
C GLY A 176 -9.18 -8.20 5.29
N LYS A 177 -9.67 -8.77 6.41
CA LYS A 177 -11.10 -8.89 6.69
C LYS A 177 -11.78 -7.52 6.79
N ILE A 178 -11.16 -6.56 7.47
CA ILE A 178 -11.68 -5.19 7.59
C ILE A 178 -11.75 -4.54 6.20
N LEU A 179 -10.63 -4.50 5.49
CA LEU A 179 -10.55 -3.83 4.17
C LEU A 179 -11.47 -4.49 3.13
N TYR A 180 -11.58 -5.83 3.18
CA TYR A 180 -12.51 -6.57 2.34
C TYR A 180 -13.96 -6.23 2.72
N THR A 181 -14.37 -6.46 3.97
CA THR A 181 -15.78 -6.37 4.39
C THR A 181 -16.34 -4.97 4.19
N PHE A 182 -15.59 -3.93 4.54
CA PHE A 182 -16.01 -2.53 4.38
C PHE A 182 -15.79 -1.98 2.96
N ARG A 183 -15.28 -2.80 2.03
CA ARG A 183 -15.00 -2.41 0.64
C ARG A 183 -14.09 -1.18 0.54
N ILE A 184 -13.09 -1.11 1.42
CA ILE A 184 -12.11 -0.02 1.46
C ILE A 184 -11.06 -0.23 0.36
N ALA A 185 -10.64 -1.47 0.12
CA ALA A 185 -9.71 -1.78 -0.96
C ALA A 185 -10.45 -1.87 -2.31
N ASP A 186 -9.96 -1.11 -3.29
CA ASP A 186 -10.44 -1.18 -4.67
C ASP A 186 -9.99 -2.46 -5.37
N ILE A 187 -8.74 -2.86 -5.11
CA ILE A 187 -8.13 -4.08 -5.63
C ILE A 187 -7.66 -4.89 -4.43
N PHE A 188 -8.11 -6.13 -4.37
CA PHE A 188 -7.80 -7.05 -3.27
C PHE A 188 -7.10 -8.28 -3.86
N LEU A 189 -5.80 -8.41 -3.60
CA LEU A 189 -4.96 -9.45 -4.17
C LEU A 189 -4.65 -10.54 -3.14
N VAL A 190 -4.75 -11.80 -3.56
CA VAL A 190 -4.45 -12.97 -2.72
C VAL A 190 -3.47 -13.91 -3.40
N GLN A 191 -2.66 -14.58 -2.60
CA GLN A 191 -1.60 -15.49 -3.08
C GLN A 191 -2.01 -16.97 -3.08
N TRP A 192 -3.25 -17.29 -2.68
CA TRP A 192 -3.78 -18.66 -2.61
C TRP A 192 -5.11 -18.75 -3.33
N GLU A 193 -5.24 -19.72 -4.24
CA GLU A 193 -6.47 -19.92 -5.03
C GLU A 193 -7.70 -20.22 -4.17
N ASP A 194 -7.52 -20.96 -3.07
CA ASP A 194 -8.61 -21.29 -2.16
C ASP A 194 -9.25 -20.05 -1.52
N LEU A 195 -8.49 -18.97 -1.35
CA LEU A 195 -9.05 -17.71 -0.87
C LEU A 195 -10.00 -17.09 -1.90
N VAL A 196 -9.74 -17.21 -3.20
CA VAL A 196 -10.64 -16.66 -4.22
C VAL A 196 -11.99 -17.38 -4.22
N LYS A 197 -12.00 -18.69 -3.94
CA LYS A 197 -13.23 -19.48 -3.80
C LYS A 197 -14.10 -18.98 -2.65
N ILE A 198 -13.49 -18.49 -1.56
CA ILE A 198 -14.17 -17.98 -0.37
C ILE A 198 -14.49 -16.48 -0.51
N TYR A 199 -13.61 -15.73 -1.16
CA TYR A 199 -13.63 -14.28 -1.30
C TYR A 199 -13.67 -13.89 -2.79
N PRO A 200 -14.83 -13.94 -3.45
CA PRO A 200 -14.95 -13.82 -4.91
C PRO A 200 -14.59 -12.43 -5.49
N ARG A 201 -14.36 -11.43 -4.64
CA ARG A 201 -13.84 -10.11 -5.07
C ARG A 201 -12.32 -10.01 -5.00
N ALA A 202 -11.65 -11.06 -4.55
CA ALA A 202 -10.20 -11.11 -4.52
C ALA A 202 -9.67 -11.66 -5.84
N ASP A 203 -8.59 -11.08 -6.34
CA ASP A 203 -7.88 -11.56 -7.51
C ASP A 203 -6.66 -12.40 -7.08
N TYR A 204 -6.50 -13.57 -7.69
CA TYR A 204 -5.34 -14.43 -7.45
C TYR A 204 -4.12 -13.95 -8.25
N ILE A 205 -2.99 -13.77 -7.58
CA ILE A 205 -1.74 -13.29 -8.19
C ILE A 205 -0.58 -14.28 -8.13
N GLY A 206 -0.78 -15.45 -7.53
CA GLY A 206 0.31 -16.40 -7.25
C GLY A 206 1.20 -15.99 -6.08
N ILE A 207 2.26 -16.78 -5.84
CA ILE A 207 3.22 -16.52 -4.76
C ILE A 207 4.24 -15.49 -5.25
N LEU A 208 4.48 -14.47 -4.43
CA LEU A 208 5.54 -13.48 -4.66
C LEU A 208 6.90 -14.14 -4.38
N ASN A 209 7.72 -14.31 -5.43
CA ASN A 209 9.09 -14.84 -5.38
C ASN A 209 10.09 -13.84 -5.96
#